data_AF-A0A227J9K8-F1
#
_entry.id   AF-A0A227J9K8-F1
#
_cell.length_a   1.000
_cell.length_b   1.000
_cell.length_c   1.000
_cell.angle_alpha   90.00
_cell.angle_beta   90.00
_cell.angle_gamma   90.00
#
_symmetry.space_group_name_H-M   'P 1'
#
loop_
_entity.id
_entity.type
_entity.pdbx_description
1 polymer ?
#
loop_
_entity_poly.entity_id
_entity_poly.type
_entity_poly.pdbx_seq_one_letter_code
_entity_poly.pdbx_strand_id
1 'polypeptide(L)' 'MENNTPNQMSQIKVPATYMRGGTSKGVFFNLEDLPSEAQVAGEARDKLLLRVIGSPDPYG' A
#
# COMPACT_ATOMS: atom_id res chain seq x y z
N MET A 1 -24.86 8.21 23.73
CA MET A 1 -24.16 6.98 23.33
C MET A 1 -24.14 6.96 21.81
N GLU A 2 -23.23 7.73 21.21
CA GLU A 2 -23.10 7.81 19.75
C GLU A 2 -22.29 6.61 19.25
N ASN A 3 -22.89 5.84 18.35
CA ASN A 3 -22.28 4.66 17.75
C ASN A 3 -21.21 5.09 16.73
N ASN A 4 -19.99 5.38 17.19
CA ASN A 4 -18.81 5.56 16.35
C ASN A 4 -18.31 4.19 15.85
N THR A 5 -19.09 3.54 14.97
CA THR A 5 -18.59 2.37 14.24
C THR A 5 -17.72 2.89 13.09
N PRO A 6 -16.41 2.63 13.06
CA PRO A 6 -15.59 3.03 11.92
C PRO A 6 -16.13 2.32 10.68
N ASN A 7 -16.49 3.10 9.66
CA ASN A 7 -16.91 2.58 8.36
C ASN A 7 -15.74 1.80 7.75
N GLN A 8 -15.75 0.48 7.94
CA GLN A 8 -14.64 -0.38 7.59
C GLN A 8 -14.74 -0.73 6.11
N MET A 9 -14.20 0.16 5.27
CA MET A 9 -14.11 -0.08 3.83
C MET A 9 -13.30 -1.35 3.55
N SER A 10 -13.74 -2.15 2.59
CA SER A 10 -13.04 -3.35 2.16
C SER A 10 -11.66 -3.01 1.59
N GLN A 11 -10.69 -3.90 1.81
CA GLN A 11 -9.36 -3.76 1.21
C GLN A 11 -9.45 -3.82 -0.33
N ILE A 12 -8.66 -2.99 -1.00
CA ILE A 12 -8.47 -3.06 -2.45
C ILE A 12 -7.38 -4.07 -2.80
N LYS A 13 -7.49 -4.71 -3.96
CA LYS A 13 -6.47 -5.62 -4.48
C LYS A 13 -5.66 -4.90 -5.56
N VAL A 14 -4.34 -4.90 -5.42
CA VAL A 14 -3.41 -4.34 -6.40
C VAL A 14 -2.46 -5.47 -6.84
N PRO A 15 -2.38 -5.79 -8.15
CA PRO A 15 -1.42 -6.76 -8.66
C PRO A 15 0.01 -6.37 -8.28
N ALA A 16 0.75 -7.31 -7.70
CA ALA A 16 2.12 -7.09 -7.26
C ALA A 16 2.89 -8.41 -7.25
N THR A 17 4.22 -8.30 -7.39
CA THR A 17 5.13 -9.44 -7.23
C THR A 17 6.06 -9.20 -6.05
N TYR A 18 6.09 -10.12 -5.11
CA TYR A 18 7.11 -10.13 -4.06
C TYR A 18 8.31 -10.95 -4.50
N MET A 19 9.47 -10.32 -4.64
CA MET A 19 10.67 -10.97 -5.16
C MET A 19 11.92 -10.65 -4.33
N ARG A 20 12.91 -11.54 -4.44
CA ARG A 20 14.26 -11.36 -3.91
C ARG A 20 15.21 -10.94 -5.03
N GLY A 21 15.90 -9.82 -4.85
CA GLY A 21 17.00 -9.36 -5.71
C GLY A 21 18.30 -9.31 -4.91
N GLY A 22 19.22 -10.23 -5.17
CA GLY A 22 20.45 -10.36 -4.37
C GLY A 22 20.13 -10.69 -2.90
N THR A 23 20.56 -9.81 -1.99
CA THR A 23 20.35 -9.91 -0.54
C THR A 23 19.12 -9.16 -0.03
N SER A 24 18.35 -8.52 -0.91
CA SER A 24 17.14 -7.74 -0.55
C SER A 24 15.86 -8.40 -1.05
N LYS A 25 14.72 -8.08 -0.42
CA LYS A 25 13.38 -8.44 -0.89
C LYS A 25 12.54 -7.18 -1.05
N GLY A 26 11.63 -7.18 -2.02
CA GLY A 26 10.74 -6.05 -2.28
C GLY A 26 9.43 -6.47 -2.91
N VAL A 27 8.42 -5.61 -2.78
CA VAL A 27 7.15 -5.69 -3.50
C VAL A 27 7.25 -4.81 -4.74
N PHE A 28 7.01 -5.39 -5.92
CA PHE A 28 7.12 -4.74 -7.21
C PHE A 28 5.74 -4.61 -7.85
N PHE A 29 5.50 -3.46 -8.48
CA PHE A 29 4.25 -3.10 -9.13
C PHE A 29 4.52 -2.69 -10.58
N ASN A 30 3.62 -3.03 -11.50
CA ASN A 30 3.56 -2.33 -12.78
C ASN A 30 2.81 -1.02 -12.59
N LEU A 31 3.22 0.02 -13.31
CA LEU A 31 2.60 1.34 -13.19
C LEU A 31 1.10 1.31 -13.54
N GLU A 32 0.74 0.59 -14.60
CA GLU A 32 -0.63 0.50 -15.12
C GLU A 32 -1.58 -0.25 -14.17
N ASP A 33 -1.04 -1.10 -13.29
CA ASP A 33 -1.79 -1.87 -12.31
C ASP A 33 -2.07 -1.07 -11.03
N LEU A 34 -1.46 0.10 -10.86
CA LEU A 34 -1.71 0.98 -9.71
C LEU A 34 -3.04 1.73 -9.85
N PRO A 35 -3.71 2.05 -8.72
CA PRO A 35 -4.82 3.01 -8.71
C PRO A 35 -4.43 4.31 -9.43
N SER A 36 -5.37 4.91 -10.17
CA SER A 36 -5.09 6.07 -11.04
C SER A 36 -4.39 7.22 -10.31
N GLU A 37 -4.76 7.48 -9.06
CA GLU A 37 -4.16 8.49 -8.19
C GLU A 37 -2.70 8.17 -7.77
N ALA A 38 -2.32 6.89 -7.78
CA ALA A 38 -0.97 6.41 -7.46
C ALA A 38 -0.10 6.20 -8.71
N GLN A 39 -0.63 6.40 -9.92
CA GLN A 39 0.14 6.34 -11.18
C GLN A 39 1.02 7.58 -11.41
N VAL A 40 0.81 8.65 -10.64
CA VAL A 40 1.71 9.81 -10.58
C VAL A 40 2.41 9.85 -9.23
N ALA A 41 3.62 10.39 -9.18
CA ALA A 41 4.32 10.60 -7.91
C ALA A 41 3.56 11.63 -7.05
N GLY A 42 3.44 11.35 -5.75
CA GLY A 42 2.73 12.22 -4.79
C GLY A 42 2.18 11.44 -3.61
N GLU A 43 1.46 12.14 -2.73
CA GLU A 43 1.02 11.59 -1.44
C GLU A 43 0.18 10.32 -1.53
N ALA A 44 -0.63 10.17 -2.60
CA ALA A 44 -1.46 8.99 -2.78
C ALA A 44 -0.60 7.73 -2.98
N ARG A 45 0.46 7.83 -3.79
CA ARG A 45 1.45 6.77 -3.97
C ARG A 45 2.20 6.49 -2.68
N ASP A 46 2.63 7.53 -1.97
CA ASP A 46 3.40 7.36 -0.74
C ASP A 46 2.59 6.64 0.35
N LYS A 47 1.31 7.04 0.53
CA LYS A 47 0.38 6.39 1.46
C LYS A 47 0.13 4.93 1.07
N LEU A 48 -0.01 4.62 -0.22
CA LEU A 48 -0.14 3.25 -0.71
C LEU A 48 1.07 2.41 -0.33
N LEU A 49 2.28 2.87 -0.66
CA LEU A 49 3.52 2.12 -0.43
C LEU A 49 3.80 1.93 1.07
N LEU A 50 3.57 2.96 1.89
CA LEU A 50 3.63 2.86 3.35
C LEU A 50 2.67 1.79 3.87
N ARG A 51 1.42 1.79 3.39
CA ARG A 51 0.44 0.79 3.81
C ARG A 51 0.81 -0.63 3.40
N VAL A 52 1.37 -0.80 2.20
CA VAL A 52 1.84 -2.10 1.69
C VAL A 52 2.96 -2.67 2.55
N ILE A 53 3.93 -1.84 2.95
CA ILE A 53 5.07 -2.30 3.75
C ILE A 53 4.73 -2.42 5.25
N GLY A 54 3.57 -1.89 5.67
CA GLY A 54 3.14 -1.89 7.07
C GLY A 54 3.66 -0.72 7.89
N SER A 55 4.05 0.39 7.23
CA SER A 55 4.56 1.59 7.89
C SER A 55 3.49 2.70 7.99
N PRO A 56 3.59 3.61 8.99
CA PRO A 56 4.50 3.53 10.13
C PRO A 56 4.10 2.42 11.11
N ASP A 57 5.08 1.63 11.56
CA ASP A 57 4.89 0.60 12.57
C ASP A 57 5.44 1.09 13.92
N PRO A 58 4.60 1.22 14.98
CA PRO A 58 5.09 1.58 16.31
C PRO A 58 5.88 0.48 17.01
N TYR A 59 5.92 -0.75 16.47
CA TYR A 59 6.48 -1.92 17.16
C TYR A 59 7.91 -2.29 16.75
N GLY A 60 8.39 -1.94 15.55
CA GLY A 60 9.80 -2.05 15.14
C GLY A 60 10.32 -3.45 14.86
#